data_AF-B6AHU7-F1
#
_entry.id   AF-B6AHU7-F1
#
_cell.length_a   1.000
_cell.length_b   1.000
_cell.length_c   1.000
_cell.angle_alpha   90.00
_cell.angle_beta   90.00
_cell.angle_gamma   90.00
#
_symmetry.space_group_name_H-M   'P 1'
#
loop_
_entity.id
_entity.type
_entity.pdbx_description
1 polymer ?
#
loop_
_entity_poly.entity_id
_entity_poly.type
_entity_poly.pdbx_seq_one_letter_code
_entity_poly.pdbx_strand_id
1 'polypeptide(L)'
;MWKMVKYCFSVFLRNLTPNHVAFILDGNRRYARLHSFESVIDGHKKGAEVVLNIIPLLKSLGIKYVSLFIFSRDNFLRKGEVENMMELLHRNFHKEKQWLYNLNAKILISGDMNLLPENIKAILNEIVNETKDKNEMILNLCCAYSCSTEIETSLRTFSKEFVDIREDIKDNNHRNVMKSTKLGCITDRNKLFYVKFEDLYDCDVDSHILNYKLKIREFWQCLYNPQIPPPKILIRTSGETRLSDFLFYQACFNTKIYFIETLWPAINRFTIIFVIIHYLLFYN
;
A
#
# COMPACT_ATOMS: atom_id res chain seq x y z
N MET A 1 31.01 5.68 -1.21
CA MET A 1 29.95 4.89 -0.52
C MET A 1 28.65 4.77 -1.33
N TRP A 2 27.93 5.85 -1.64
CA TRP A 2 26.62 5.78 -2.36
C TRP A 2 26.67 5.13 -3.77
N LYS A 3 27.69 5.45 -4.58
CA LYS A 3 27.89 4.79 -5.89
C LYS A 3 28.07 3.28 -5.75
N MET A 4 28.75 2.83 -4.69
CA MET A 4 28.99 1.41 -4.40
C MET A 4 27.70 0.71 -3.94
N VAL A 5 26.92 1.34 -3.05
CA VAL A 5 25.60 0.83 -2.64
C VAL A 5 24.67 0.69 -3.84
N LYS A 6 24.59 1.72 -4.70
CA LYS A 6 23.83 1.66 -5.95
C LYS A 6 24.31 0.54 -6.86
N TYR A 7 25.63 0.38 -7.01
CA TYR A 7 26.22 -0.66 -7.84
C TYR A 7 25.85 -2.07 -7.32
N CYS A 8 26.06 -2.35 -6.03
CA CYS A 8 25.68 -3.62 -5.38
C CYS A 8 24.19 -3.91 -5.53
N PHE A 9 23.31 -2.94 -5.33
CA PHE A 9 21.87 -3.11 -5.55
C PHE A 9 21.54 -3.40 -7.01
N SER A 10 22.16 -2.67 -7.94
CA SER A 10 21.88 -2.80 -9.37
C SER A 10 22.39 -4.10 -10.00
N VAL A 11 23.48 -4.67 -9.48
CA VAL A 11 24.16 -5.84 -10.06
C VAL A 11 23.86 -7.14 -9.31
N PHE A 12 23.83 -7.13 -7.97
CA PHE A 12 23.73 -8.36 -7.18
C PHE A 12 22.35 -8.59 -6.56
N LEU A 13 21.62 -7.53 -6.22
CA LEU A 13 20.39 -7.65 -5.41
C LEU A 13 19.11 -7.38 -6.21
N ARG A 14 19.20 -7.10 -7.51
CA ARG A 14 18.02 -6.71 -8.33
C ARG A 14 16.87 -7.73 -8.32
N ASN A 15 17.19 -9.02 -8.35
CA ASN A 15 16.21 -10.11 -8.28
C ASN A 15 15.77 -10.44 -6.85
N LEU A 16 16.43 -9.83 -5.86
CA LEU A 16 16.21 -10.04 -4.45
C LEU A 16 15.47 -8.84 -3.81
N THR A 17 15.48 -7.65 -4.44
CA THR A 17 14.84 -6.45 -3.90
C THR A 17 13.36 -6.68 -3.56
N PRO A 18 12.90 -6.32 -2.34
CA PRO A 18 11.49 -6.40 -2.00
C PRO A 18 10.66 -5.54 -2.95
N ASN A 19 9.71 -6.16 -3.66
CA ASN A 19 8.92 -5.45 -4.66
C ASN A 19 8.04 -4.34 -4.05
N HIS A 20 7.52 -4.56 -2.84
CA HIS A 20 6.62 -3.64 -2.15
C HIS A 20 7.05 -3.37 -0.71
N VAL A 21 7.21 -2.09 -0.37
CA VAL A 21 7.47 -1.61 1.00
C VAL A 21 6.34 -0.69 1.46
N ALA A 22 5.74 -0.97 2.63
CA ALA A 22 4.69 -0.16 3.23
C ALA A 22 5.19 0.58 4.47
N PHE A 23 4.66 1.78 4.73
CA PHE A 23 5.10 2.64 5.85
C PHE A 23 3.94 3.18 6.67
N ILE A 24 4.04 3.01 7.99
CA ILE A 24 3.25 3.75 8.99
C ILE A 24 4.13 4.88 9.51
N LEU A 25 3.78 6.12 9.12
CA LEU A 25 4.58 7.33 9.33
C LEU A 25 4.33 7.95 10.72
N ASP A 26 4.63 7.21 11.79
CA ASP A 26 4.26 7.57 13.17
C ASP A 26 5.34 8.39 13.91
N GLY A 27 4.92 9.17 14.91
CA GLY A 27 5.80 9.95 15.78
C GLY A 27 5.92 11.44 15.45
N ASN A 28 5.19 11.95 14.44
CA ASN A 28 5.25 13.38 14.04
C ASN A 28 4.95 14.34 15.21
N ARG A 29 3.84 14.12 15.92
CA ARG A 29 3.45 14.96 17.07
C ARG A 29 4.45 14.86 18.24
N ARG A 30 4.96 13.65 18.49
CA ARG A 30 5.96 13.40 19.55
C ARG A 30 7.27 14.12 19.21
N TYR A 31 7.68 14.09 17.95
CA TYR A 31 8.86 14.80 17.47
C TYR A 31 8.73 16.32 17.67
N ALA A 32 7.58 16.89 17.30
CA ALA A 32 7.32 18.32 17.49
C ALA A 32 7.49 18.75 18.96
N ARG A 33 6.89 17.97 19.89
CA ARG A 33 6.97 18.24 21.33
C ARG A 33 8.38 18.10 21.89
N LEU A 34 9.12 17.07 21.47
CA LEU A 34 10.50 16.84 21.94
C LEU A 34 11.49 17.91 21.49
N HIS A 35 11.22 18.56 20.34
CA HIS A 35 12.08 19.62 19.81
C HIS A 35 11.51 21.02 20.08
N SER A 36 10.55 21.13 21.01
CA SER A 36 9.95 22.40 21.44
C SER A 36 9.38 23.25 20.31
N PHE A 37 8.85 22.62 19.26
CA PHE A 37 8.10 23.35 18.24
C PHE A 37 6.81 23.91 18.84
N GLU A 38 6.46 25.14 18.45
CA GLU A 38 5.24 25.81 18.89
C GLU A 38 3.97 25.08 18.43
N SER A 39 4.03 24.39 17.28
CA SER A 39 2.91 23.65 16.72
C SER A 39 3.25 22.19 16.42
N VAL A 40 2.32 21.28 16.73
CA VAL A 40 2.39 19.87 16.31
C VAL A 40 2.41 19.71 14.79
N ILE A 41 1.91 20.71 14.07
CA ILE A 41 1.90 20.78 12.60
C ILE A 41 3.34 20.77 12.06
N ASP A 42 4.30 21.39 12.75
CA ASP A 42 5.69 21.45 12.30
C ASP A 42 6.36 20.07 12.30
N GLY A 43 5.98 19.19 13.24
CA GLY A 43 6.38 17.80 13.22
C GLY A 43 5.89 17.06 11.97
N HIS A 44 4.66 17.34 11.53
CA HIS A 44 4.12 16.78 10.28
C HIS A 44 4.79 17.36 9.03
N LYS A 45 5.14 18.66 9.03
CA LYS A 45 5.94 19.26 7.94
C LYS A 45 7.30 18.57 7.82
N LYS A 46 7.99 18.35 8.94
CA LYS A 46 9.24 17.57 8.96
C LYS A 46 9.05 16.13 8.51
N GLY A 47 7.93 15.50 8.89
CA GLY A 47 7.55 14.19 8.38
C GLY A 47 7.41 14.15 6.85
N ALA A 48 6.82 15.18 6.23
CA ALA A 48 6.72 15.27 4.78
C ALA A 48 8.10 15.37 4.11
N GLU A 49 9.03 16.14 4.68
CA GLU A 49 10.42 16.23 4.19
C GLU A 49 11.12 14.85 4.16
N VAL A 50 10.82 13.96 5.10
CA VAL A 50 11.36 12.59 5.11
C VAL A 50 10.83 11.77 3.93
N VAL A 51 9.54 11.91 3.58
CA VAL A 51 8.96 11.23 2.40
C VAL A 51 9.70 11.65 1.13
N LEU A 52 9.92 12.96 0.94
CA LEU A 52 10.65 13.51 -0.22
C LEU A 52 12.08 12.95 -0.33
N ASN A 53 12.67 12.52 0.79
CA ASN A 53 14.02 11.96 0.85
C ASN A 53 14.07 10.44 0.67
N ILE A 54 13.08 9.71 1.18
CA ILE A 54 13.06 8.25 1.17
C ILE A 54 12.49 7.70 -0.13
N ILE A 55 11.48 8.32 -0.71
CA ILE A 55 10.84 7.80 -1.93
C ILE A 55 11.83 7.73 -3.13
N PRO A 56 12.64 8.75 -3.43
CA PRO A 56 13.65 8.66 -4.50
C PRO A 56 14.73 7.60 -4.21
N LEU A 57 15.07 7.39 -2.94
CA LEU A 57 15.95 6.32 -2.50
C LEU A 57 15.34 4.96 -2.87
N LEU A 58 14.12 4.66 -2.42
CA LEU A 58 13.44 3.38 -2.69
C LEU A 58 13.33 3.11 -4.19
N LYS A 59 12.93 4.12 -4.97
CA LYS A 59 12.89 4.06 -6.43
C LYS A 59 14.27 3.70 -7.02
N SER A 60 15.33 4.35 -6.53
CA SER A 60 16.70 4.07 -7.00
C SER A 60 17.23 2.69 -6.63
N LEU A 61 16.66 2.05 -5.61
CA LEU A 61 16.93 0.66 -5.22
C LEU A 61 16.12 -0.36 -6.05
N GLY A 62 15.22 0.13 -6.92
CA GLY A 62 14.40 -0.71 -7.79
C GLY A 62 13.07 -1.17 -7.17
N ILE A 63 12.69 -0.63 -6.00
CA ILE A 63 11.41 -0.95 -5.36
C ILE A 63 10.27 -0.43 -6.24
N LYS A 64 9.32 -1.33 -6.54
CA LYS A 64 8.25 -1.08 -7.52
C LYS A 64 6.97 -0.51 -6.92
N TYR A 65 6.69 -0.85 -5.67
CA TYR A 65 5.48 -0.42 -4.98
C TYR A 65 5.86 0.17 -3.62
N VAL A 66 5.27 1.31 -3.29
CA VAL A 66 5.37 1.90 -1.96
C VAL A 66 3.98 2.29 -1.49
N SER A 67 3.58 1.84 -0.30
CA SER A 67 2.33 2.28 0.34
C SER A 67 2.62 3.15 1.56
N LEU A 68 2.01 4.33 1.63
CA LEU A 68 2.19 5.26 2.74
C LEU A 68 0.88 5.42 3.51
N PHE A 69 0.91 5.23 4.83
CA PHE A 69 -0.24 5.53 5.68
C PHE A 69 -0.30 7.03 5.97
N ILE A 70 -1.00 7.77 5.12
CA ILE A 70 -1.07 9.24 5.17
C ILE A 70 -2.08 9.72 6.21
N PHE A 71 -3.29 9.16 6.20
CA PHE A 71 -4.36 9.54 7.12
C PHE A 71 -5.31 8.38 7.35
N SER A 72 -5.49 7.95 8.60
CA SER A 72 -6.39 6.85 8.92
C SER A 72 -7.84 7.30 9.05
N ARG A 73 -8.78 6.38 8.82
CA ARG A 73 -10.21 6.63 9.07
C ARG A 73 -10.45 7.01 10.54
N ASP A 74 -9.82 6.32 11.49
CA ASP A 74 -9.96 6.63 12.92
C ASP A 74 -9.45 8.02 13.31
N ASN A 75 -8.61 8.66 12.48
CA ASN A 75 -8.12 10.01 12.78
C ASN A 75 -9.24 11.06 12.69
N PHE A 76 -10.34 10.78 11.99
CA PHE A 76 -11.53 11.64 12.00
C PHE A 76 -12.20 11.75 13.37
N LEU A 77 -11.98 10.79 14.27
CA LEU A 77 -12.56 10.80 15.63
C LEU A 77 -11.87 11.82 16.57
N ARG A 78 -10.75 12.43 16.14
CA ARG A 78 -10.00 13.40 16.94
C ARG A 78 -10.65 14.78 16.87
N LYS A 79 -11.43 15.13 17.89
CA LYS A 79 -12.06 16.46 18.00
C LYS A 79 -11.01 17.58 17.95
N GLY A 80 -11.23 18.58 17.09
CA GLY A 80 -10.41 19.80 17.00
C GLY A 80 -9.09 19.70 16.22
N GLU A 81 -8.62 18.52 15.83
CA GLU A 81 -7.37 18.35 15.05
C GLU A 81 -7.62 18.10 13.55
N VAL A 82 -8.79 17.58 13.17
CA VAL A 82 -9.07 17.11 11.80
C VAL A 82 -8.96 18.24 10.77
N GLU A 83 -9.54 19.40 11.04
CA GLU A 83 -9.57 20.53 10.11
C GLU A 83 -8.15 21.02 9.79
N ASN A 84 -7.33 21.23 10.82
CA ASN A 84 -5.91 21.57 10.69
C ASN A 84 -5.11 20.49 9.93
N MET A 85 -5.41 19.21 10.15
CA MET A 85 -4.77 18.12 9.42
C MET A 85 -5.15 18.13 7.93
N MET A 86 -6.42 18.38 7.61
CA MET A 86 -6.89 18.47 6.23
C MET A 86 -6.28 19.67 5.50
N GLU A 87 -6.23 20.85 6.14
CA GLU A 87 -5.54 22.01 5.59
C GLU A 87 -4.05 21.73 5.33
N LEU A 88 -3.39 21.06 6.27
CA LEU A 88 -1.99 20.66 6.11
C LEU A 88 -1.81 19.69 4.94
N LEU A 89 -2.67 18.68 4.81
CA LEU A 89 -2.63 17.72 3.70
C LEU A 89 -2.84 18.43 2.37
N HIS A 90 -3.87 19.27 2.26
CA HIS A 90 -4.14 20.07 1.07
C HIS A 90 -2.92 20.92 0.68
N ARG A 91 -2.33 21.65 1.65
CA ARG A 91 -1.13 22.46 1.42
C ARG A 91 0.07 21.61 0.97
N ASN A 92 0.29 20.45 1.59
CA ASN A 92 1.41 19.57 1.23
C ASN A 92 1.23 18.98 -0.17
N PHE A 93 0.04 18.51 -0.52
CA PHE A 93 -0.23 18.02 -1.88
C PHE A 93 -0.06 19.14 -2.90
N HIS A 94 -0.57 20.34 -2.63
CA HIS A 94 -0.42 21.47 -3.55
C HIS A 94 1.05 21.87 -3.74
N LYS A 95 1.84 21.88 -2.66
CA LYS A 95 3.26 22.22 -2.71
C LYS A 95 4.07 21.16 -3.46
N GLU A 96 3.82 19.88 -3.19
CA GLU A 96 4.66 18.77 -3.68
C GLU A 96 4.10 18.10 -4.95
N LYS A 97 2.99 18.61 -5.51
CA LYS A 97 2.36 18.12 -6.75
C LYS A 97 3.35 17.96 -7.91
N GLN A 98 4.13 19.02 -8.19
CA GLN A 98 5.13 18.98 -9.26
C GLN A 98 6.23 17.95 -8.99
N TRP A 99 6.61 17.77 -7.73
CA TRP A 99 7.58 16.75 -7.33
C TRP A 99 7.04 15.34 -7.58
N LEU A 100 5.76 15.08 -7.26
CA LEU A 100 5.10 13.81 -7.53
C LEU A 100 5.10 13.48 -9.04
N TYR A 101 4.87 14.48 -9.91
CA TYR A 101 4.96 14.27 -11.36
C TYR A 101 6.38 13.95 -11.84
N ASN A 102 7.36 14.69 -11.32
CA ASN A 102 8.77 14.51 -11.68
C ASN A 102 9.34 13.19 -11.14
N LEU A 103 8.68 12.55 -10.17
CA LEU A 103 9.06 11.24 -9.64
C LEU A 103 8.94 10.12 -10.70
N ASN A 104 8.20 10.34 -11.79
CA ASN A 104 7.87 9.31 -12.80
C ASN A 104 7.19 8.06 -12.19
N ALA A 105 6.42 8.25 -11.11
CA ALA A 105 5.65 7.21 -10.44
C ALA A 105 4.15 7.40 -10.70
N LYS A 106 3.42 6.29 -10.78
CA LYS A 106 1.96 6.27 -10.82
C LYS A 106 1.41 6.40 -9.41
N ILE A 107 0.58 7.39 -9.17
CA ILE A 107 -0.03 7.61 -7.85
C ILE A 107 -1.39 6.91 -7.81
N LEU A 108 -1.64 6.19 -6.72
CA LEU A 108 -2.92 5.55 -6.42
C LEU A 108 -3.38 5.98 -5.04
N ILE A 109 -4.70 6.02 -4.82
CA ILE A 109 -5.28 6.32 -3.52
C ILE A 109 -5.98 5.06 -3.01
N SER A 110 -5.78 4.72 -1.74
CA SER A 110 -6.54 3.70 -1.03
C SER A 110 -7.28 4.34 0.13
N GLY A 111 -8.59 4.15 0.24
CA GLY A 111 -9.41 4.64 1.35
C GLY A 111 -10.69 5.34 0.89
N ASP A 112 -11.45 5.84 1.86
CA ASP A 112 -12.79 6.38 1.62
C ASP A 112 -12.74 7.85 1.20
N MET A 113 -12.72 8.08 -0.12
CA MET A 113 -12.71 9.41 -0.72
C MET A 113 -13.92 10.26 -0.31
N ASN A 114 -15.04 9.66 0.11
CA ASN A 114 -16.23 10.42 0.50
C ASN A 114 -16.05 11.17 1.82
N LEU A 115 -15.15 10.70 2.68
CA LEU A 115 -14.84 11.34 3.96
C LEU A 115 -13.90 12.54 3.84
N LEU A 116 -13.22 12.68 2.70
CA LEU A 116 -12.28 13.78 2.50
C LEU A 116 -13.03 15.07 2.11
N PRO A 117 -12.54 16.25 2.49
CA PRO A 117 -13.07 17.52 1.96
C PRO A 117 -12.89 17.64 0.44
N GLU A 118 -13.79 18.39 -0.23
CA GLU A 118 -13.81 18.51 -1.71
C GLU A 118 -12.50 19.04 -2.31
N ASN A 119 -11.85 20.00 -1.63
CA ASN A 119 -10.55 20.51 -2.07
C ASN A 119 -9.45 19.43 -2.06
N ILE A 120 -9.49 18.49 -1.10
CA ILE A 120 -8.57 17.35 -1.07
C ILE A 120 -8.93 16.34 -2.16
N LYS A 121 -10.23 16.03 -2.35
CA LYS A 121 -10.65 15.12 -3.43
C LYS A 121 -10.18 15.63 -4.79
N ALA A 122 -10.38 16.92 -5.06
CA ALA A 122 -9.99 17.57 -6.31
C ALA A 122 -8.49 17.40 -6.59
N ILE A 123 -7.62 17.74 -5.64
CA ILE A 123 -6.16 17.65 -5.85
C ILE A 123 -5.68 16.19 -5.95
N LEU A 124 -6.25 15.26 -5.19
CA LEU A 124 -5.88 13.85 -5.29
C LEU A 124 -6.28 13.26 -6.65
N ASN A 125 -7.49 13.55 -7.13
CA ASN A 125 -7.95 13.12 -8.44
C ASN A 125 -7.10 13.69 -9.58
N GLU A 126 -6.70 14.95 -9.45
CA GLU A 126 -5.79 15.60 -10.39
C GLU A 126 -4.42 14.88 -10.44
N ILE A 127 -3.80 14.63 -9.29
CA ILE A 127 -2.53 13.89 -9.17
C ILE A 127 -2.63 12.48 -9.78
N VAL A 128 -3.71 11.76 -9.49
CA VAL A 128 -3.95 10.41 -10.03
C VAL A 128 -4.07 10.44 -11.55
N ASN A 129 -4.83 11.37 -12.11
CA ASN A 129 -5.03 11.47 -13.56
C ASN A 129 -3.72 11.87 -14.28
N GLU A 130 -2.99 12.85 -13.77
CA GLU A 130 -1.73 13.31 -14.38
C GLU A 130 -0.59 12.26 -14.26
N THR A 131 -0.69 11.30 -13.33
CA THR A 131 0.30 10.22 -13.18
C THR A 131 -0.13 8.86 -13.73
N LYS A 132 -1.30 8.75 -14.36
CA LYS A 132 -1.89 7.46 -14.77
C LYS A 132 -1.03 6.62 -15.73
N ASP A 133 -0.26 7.29 -16.58
CA ASP A 133 0.58 6.70 -17.64
C ASP A 133 2.03 6.45 -17.18
N LYS A 134 2.36 6.85 -15.95
CA LYS A 134 3.67 6.61 -15.33
C LYS A 134 3.80 5.12 -14.97
N ASN A 135 5.00 4.55 -15.06
CA ASN A 135 5.19 3.10 -14.89
C ASN A 135 6.48 2.68 -14.16
N GLU A 136 7.34 3.60 -13.73
CA GLU A 136 8.61 3.20 -13.09
C GLU A 136 8.42 2.68 -11.66
N MET A 137 7.41 3.21 -10.96
CA MET A 137 7.03 2.87 -9.59
C MET A 137 5.55 3.20 -9.38
N ILE A 138 4.88 2.48 -8.48
CA ILE A 138 3.55 2.82 -7.96
C ILE A 138 3.69 3.34 -6.52
N LEU A 139 3.14 4.53 -6.26
CA LEU A 139 3.04 5.11 -4.92
C LEU A 139 1.56 5.14 -4.50
N ASN A 140 1.22 4.32 -3.53
CA ASN A 140 -0.11 4.22 -2.97
C ASN A 140 -0.22 5.09 -1.72
N LEU A 141 -1.10 6.07 -1.77
CA LEU A 141 -1.38 6.98 -0.66
C LEU A 141 -2.65 6.50 0.04
N CYS A 142 -2.50 6.00 1.26
CA CYS A 142 -3.63 5.55 2.07
C CYS A 142 -4.20 6.74 2.84
N CYS A 143 -5.30 7.30 2.32
CA CYS A 143 -5.97 8.51 2.82
C CYS A 143 -7.40 8.17 3.23
N ALA A 144 -7.83 8.60 4.42
CA ALA A 144 -9.10 8.14 5.02
C ALA A 144 -9.20 6.60 5.02
N TYR A 145 -8.08 5.93 5.24
CA TYR A 145 -7.94 4.48 5.08
C TYR A 145 -8.11 3.73 6.40
N SER A 146 -8.77 2.57 6.34
CA SER A 146 -8.64 1.50 7.32
C SER A 146 -8.77 0.17 6.59
N CYS A 147 -8.02 -0.85 7.00
CA CYS A 147 -8.07 -2.16 6.37
C CYS A 147 -9.41 -2.85 6.67
N SER A 148 -9.99 -2.63 7.86
CA SER A 148 -11.35 -3.09 8.18
C SER A 148 -12.41 -2.56 7.19
N THR A 149 -12.39 -1.26 6.87
CA THR A 149 -13.33 -0.70 5.88
C THR A 149 -13.04 -1.19 4.46
N GLU A 150 -11.76 -1.37 4.09
CA GLU A 150 -11.39 -1.96 2.80
C GLU A 150 -12.01 -3.35 2.67
N ILE A 151 -11.78 -4.23 3.65
CA ILE A 151 -12.33 -5.59 3.67
C ILE A 151 -13.86 -5.56 3.63
N GLU A 152 -14.51 -4.73 4.45
CA GLU A 152 -15.97 -4.64 4.47
C GLU A 152 -16.52 -4.23 3.09
N THR A 153 -15.93 -3.21 2.47
CA THR A 153 -16.34 -2.71 1.16
C THR A 153 -16.09 -3.76 0.08
N SER A 154 -14.93 -4.41 0.10
CA SER A 154 -14.58 -5.50 -0.81
C SER A 154 -15.51 -6.69 -0.67
N LEU A 155 -15.88 -7.07 0.56
CA LEU A 155 -16.85 -8.15 0.81
C LEU A 155 -18.23 -7.82 0.26
N ARG A 156 -18.68 -6.56 0.40
CA ARG A 156 -19.95 -6.11 -0.19
C ARG A 156 -19.92 -6.19 -1.71
N THR A 157 -18.86 -5.70 -2.36
CA THR A 157 -18.70 -5.77 -3.82
C THR A 157 -18.65 -7.22 -4.29
N PHE A 158 -17.80 -8.03 -3.66
CA PHE A 158 -17.68 -9.46 -3.91
C PHE A 158 -19.06 -10.13 -3.81
N SER A 159 -19.79 -9.93 -2.71
CA SER A 159 -21.12 -10.53 -2.53
C SER A 159 -22.14 -10.15 -3.61
N LYS A 160 -22.10 -8.93 -4.15
CA LYS A 160 -22.99 -8.49 -5.23
C LYS A 160 -22.67 -9.20 -6.54
N GLU A 161 -21.39 -9.23 -6.92
CA GLU A 161 -20.95 -10.00 -8.08
C GLU A 161 -21.36 -11.48 -7.95
N PHE A 162 -21.32 -12.05 -6.75
CA PHE A 162 -21.79 -13.40 -6.48
C PHE A 162 -23.32 -13.59 -6.61
N VAL A 163 -24.11 -12.60 -6.20
CA VAL A 163 -25.58 -12.63 -6.37
C VAL A 163 -25.93 -12.51 -7.85
N ASP A 164 -25.33 -11.56 -8.55
CA ASP A 164 -25.55 -11.33 -9.98
C ASP A 164 -25.17 -12.58 -10.79
N ILE A 165 -24.02 -13.22 -10.51
CA ILE A 165 -23.63 -14.50 -11.12
C ILE A 165 -24.68 -15.60 -10.87
N ARG A 166 -25.28 -15.65 -9.67
CA ARG A 166 -26.31 -16.66 -9.36
C ARG A 166 -27.63 -16.39 -10.07
N GLU A 167 -28.02 -15.13 -10.23
CA GLU A 167 -29.24 -14.74 -10.95
C GLU A 167 -29.08 -15.01 -12.46
N ASP A 168 -27.93 -14.66 -13.04
CA ASP A 168 -27.59 -14.99 -14.43
C ASP A 168 -27.61 -16.50 -14.72
N ILE A 169 -27.17 -17.34 -13.77
CA ILE A 169 -27.23 -18.81 -13.89
C ILE A 169 -28.68 -19.32 -13.83
N LYS A 170 -29.54 -18.70 -13.02
CA LYS A 170 -30.95 -19.11 -12.88
C LYS A 170 -31.79 -18.71 -14.09
N ASP A 171 -31.54 -17.53 -14.66
CA ASP A 171 -32.26 -17.01 -15.83
C ASP A 171 -31.82 -17.71 -17.12
N ASN A 172 -30.58 -18.20 -17.20
CA ASN A 172 -30.06 -18.91 -18.37
C ASN A 172 -30.31 -20.44 -18.36
N ASN A 173 -31.39 -20.90 -17.74
CA ASN A 173 -31.78 -22.32 -17.74
C ASN A 173 -32.18 -22.90 -19.11
N HIS A 174 -32.03 -22.15 -20.21
CA HIS A 174 -32.01 -22.71 -21.56
C HIS A 174 -30.80 -22.22 -22.36
N ARG A 175 -29.74 -23.05 -22.32
CA ARG A 175 -28.59 -23.19 -23.25
C ARG A 175 -27.35 -22.33 -22.98
N ASN A 176 -26.25 -23.04 -22.70
CA ASN A 176 -24.85 -22.69 -22.99
C ASN A 176 -24.36 -21.29 -22.55
N VAL A 177 -24.19 -21.08 -21.24
CA VAL A 177 -23.32 -20.01 -20.72
C VAL A 177 -22.04 -20.63 -20.15
N MET A 178 -21.31 -21.33 -21.02
CA MET A 178 -19.90 -21.64 -20.79
C MET A 178 -19.14 -21.43 -22.10
N LYS A 179 -19.14 -20.20 -22.60
CA LYS A 179 -18.21 -19.74 -23.64
C LYS A 179 -17.80 -18.29 -23.37
N SER A 180 -16.48 -18.10 -23.22
CA SER A 180 -15.74 -16.84 -23.24
C SER A 180 -15.87 -15.96 -21.99
N THR A 181 -15.02 -16.12 -20.99
CA THR A 181 -13.71 -15.43 -21.00
C THR A 181 -12.53 -16.38 -20.82
N LYS A 182 -11.79 -16.59 -21.92
CA LYS A 182 -10.40 -17.07 -21.86
C LYS A 182 -9.55 -15.96 -21.24
N LEU A 183 -8.96 -16.19 -20.07
CA LEU A 183 -7.63 -15.67 -19.74
C LEU A 183 -6.70 -16.88 -19.61
N GLY A 184 -5.85 -17.08 -20.62
CA GLY A 184 -5.03 -18.28 -20.75
C GLY A 184 -3.81 -18.31 -19.83
N CYS A 185 -3.37 -19.52 -19.47
CA CYS A 185 -1.99 -19.81 -19.11
C CYS A 185 -1.58 -21.15 -19.75
N ILE A 186 -0.49 -21.12 -20.51
CA ILE A 186 0.29 -22.26 -21.01
C ILE A 186 1.75 -21.90 -20.61
N THR A 187 2.60 -22.74 -20.00
CA THR A 187 3.23 -23.97 -20.54
C THR A 187 4.06 -24.73 -19.47
N ASP A 188 4.50 -25.90 -19.93
CA ASP A 188 5.10 -27.10 -19.35
C ASP A 188 6.41 -27.07 -18.54
N ARG A 189 6.68 -28.27 -18.01
CA ARG A 189 7.79 -28.77 -17.20
C ARG A 189 9.17 -28.63 -17.89
N ASN A 190 10.12 -27.98 -17.21
CA ASN A 190 11.42 -28.56 -16.80
C ASN A 190 12.20 -27.56 -15.92
N LYS A 191 12.38 -27.93 -14.64
CA LYS A 191 13.27 -27.38 -13.59
C LYS A 191 13.64 -25.88 -13.63
N LEU A 192 13.00 -25.10 -12.74
CA LEU A 192 13.61 -24.18 -11.76
C LEU A 192 12.51 -23.81 -10.75
N PHE A 193 12.74 -23.94 -9.44
CA PHE A 193 11.73 -23.67 -8.42
C PHE A 193 11.49 -22.15 -8.30
N TYR A 194 10.39 -21.68 -8.88
CA TYR A 194 9.75 -20.41 -8.57
C TYR A 194 8.42 -20.74 -7.91
N VAL A 195 8.21 -20.32 -6.66
CA VAL A 195 6.90 -20.42 -6.00
C VAL A 195 5.93 -19.56 -6.79
N LYS A 196 4.95 -20.20 -7.45
CA LYS A 196 3.95 -19.48 -8.23
C LYS A 196 2.92 -18.89 -7.28
N PHE A 197 2.31 -17.78 -7.67
CA PHE A 197 1.22 -17.15 -6.93
C PHE A 197 0.00 -18.09 -6.76
N GLU A 198 -0.06 -19.16 -7.55
CA GLU A 198 -1.03 -20.27 -7.42
C GLU A 198 -0.80 -21.17 -6.18
N ASP A 199 0.40 -21.16 -5.60
CA ASP A 199 0.75 -22.00 -4.44
C ASP A 199 0.48 -21.29 -3.09
N LEU A 200 0.15 -19.99 -3.13
CA LEU A 200 -0.28 -19.22 -1.96
C LEU A 200 -1.78 -19.45 -1.73
N TYR A 201 -2.07 -20.42 -0.88
CA TYR A 201 -3.34 -20.62 -0.16
C TYR A 201 -4.45 -21.39 -0.88
N ASP A 202 -4.30 -22.71 -0.99
CA ASP A 202 -5.39 -23.64 -0.62
C ASP A 202 -5.45 -23.71 0.92
N CYS A 203 -5.83 -22.61 1.58
CA CYS A 203 -6.44 -22.76 2.90
C CYS A 203 -7.93 -23.01 2.67
N ASP A 204 -8.21 -24.24 2.22
CA ASP A 204 -9.55 -24.80 2.17
C ASP A 204 -10.11 -24.82 3.59
N VAL A 205 -10.87 -23.79 3.94
CA VAL A 205 -11.76 -23.86 5.09
C VAL A 205 -13.08 -24.39 4.54
N ASP A 206 -13.35 -25.67 4.77
CA ASP A 206 -14.67 -26.25 4.55
C ASP A 206 -15.67 -25.52 5.45
N SER A 207 -16.29 -24.47 4.93
CA SER A 207 -17.41 -23.84 5.61
C SER A 207 -18.64 -24.69 5.31
N HIS A 208 -19.15 -25.42 6.30
CA HIS A 208 -20.45 -26.11 6.19
C HIS A 208 -21.63 -25.14 6.01
N ILE A 209 -21.40 -23.82 6.08
CA ILE A 209 -22.41 -22.75 6.03
C ILE A 209 -22.63 -22.24 4.59
N LEU A 210 -21.61 -22.34 3.73
CA LEU A 210 -21.71 -21.98 2.31
C LEU A 210 -21.23 -23.17 1.50
N ASN A 211 -22.10 -23.74 0.64
CA ASN A 211 -21.73 -24.72 -0.39
C ASN A 211 -20.80 -24.10 -1.48
N TYR A 212 -19.78 -23.34 -1.08
CA TYR A 212 -18.97 -22.55 -1.98
C TYR A 212 -17.56 -22.33 -1.43
N LYS A 213 -16.55 -22.54 -2.28
CA LYS A 213 -15.15 -22.24 -1.98
C LYS A 213 -14.87 -20.75 -2.26
N LEU A 214 -14.70 -19.96 -1.21
CA LEU A 214 -14.21 -18.59 -1.31
C LEU A 214 -12.75 -18.60 -1.81
N LYS A 215 -12.50 -18.17 -3.05
CA LYS A 215 -11.13 -18.05 -3.55
C LYS A 215 -10.54 -16.70 -3.13
N ILE A 216 -9.46 -16.76 -2.35
CA ILE A 216 -8.69 -15.57 -1.91
C ILE A 216 -8.31 -14.66 -3.07
N ARG A 217 -7.99 -15.24 -4.24
CA ARG A 217 -7.65 -14.49 -5.45
C ARG A 217 -8.81 -13.63 -5.98
N GLU A 218 -10.03 -14.14 -5.93
CA GLU A 218 -11.23 -13.42 -6.40
C GLU A 218 -11.51 -12.27 -5.43
N PHE A 219 -11.44 -12.51 -4.11
CA PHE A 219 -11.57 -11.45 -3.11
C PHE A 219 -10.49 -10.36 -3.24
N TRP A 220 -9.25 -10.74 -3.55
CA TRP A 220 -8.15 -9.79 -3.77
C TRP A 220 -8.48 -8.76 -4.87
N GLN A 221 -9.19 -9.17 -5.93
CA GLN A 221 -9.59 -8.27 -7.02
C GLN A 221 -10.58 -7.18 -6.56
N CYS A 222 -11.29 -7.40 -5.45
CA CYS A 222 -12.24 -6.45 -4.90
C CYS A 222 -11.61 -5.43 -3.92
N LEU A 223 -10.31 -5.56 -3.59
CA LEU A 223 -9.57 -4.58 -2.77
C LEU A 223 -9.47 -3.23 -3.48
N TYR A 224 -9.06 -2.15 -2.78
CA TYR A 224 -9.02 -0.81 -3.39
C TYR A 224 -8.07 -0.73 -4.58
N ASN A 225 -6.93 -1.42 -4.52
CA ASN A 225 -5.92 -1.40 -5.57
C ASN A 225 -5.34 -2.81 -5.78
N PRO A 226 -6.08 -3.72 -6.43
CA PRO A 226 -5.70 -5.13 -6.58
C PRO A 226 -4.40 -5.34 -7.38
N GLN A 227 -4.00 -4.36 -8.18
CA GLN A 227 -2.74 -4.33 -8.93
C GLN A 227 -1.49 -4.18 -8.07
N ILE A 228 -1.63 -3.78 -6.80
CA ILE A 228 -0.52 -3.68 -5.86
C ILE A 228 -0.36 -5.04 -5.19
N PRO A 229 0.81 -5.73 -5.28
CA PRO A 229 1.02 -6.99 -4.59
C PRO A 229 1.13 -6.79 -3.07
N PRO A 230 1.04 -7.84 -2.25
CA PRO A 230 1.31 -7.72 -0.82
C PRO A 230 2.67 -7.08 -0.49
N PRO A 231 2.76 -6.27 0.58
CA PRO A 231 4.04 -5.73 1.02
C PRO A 231 4.98 -6.86 1.44
N LYS A 232 6.26 -6.78 1.07
CA LYS A 232 7.30 -7.67 1.63
C LYS A 232 7.88 -7.12 2.91
N ILE A 233 7.89 -5.80 3.04
CA ILE A 233 8.31 -5.08 4.24
C ILE A 233 7.20 -4.12 4.64
N LEU A 234 6.82 -4.11 5.91
CA LEU A 234 5.99 -3.08 6.52
C LEU A 234 6.78 -2.43 7.65
N ILE A 235 7.03 -1.13 7.54
CA ILE A 235 7.82 -0.37 8.52
C ILE A 235 6.88 0.51 9.33
N ARG A 236 7.00 0.47 10.65
CA ARG A 236 6.36 1.43 11.55
C ARG A 236 7.41 2.10 12.43
N THR A 237 7.35 3.42 12.51
CA THR A 237 8.24 4.22 13.35
C THR A 237 7.65 4.49 14.74
N SER A 238 8.42 5.18 15.59
CA SER A 238 8.07 5.64 16.94
C SER A 238 7.99 4.61 18.06
N GLY A 239 8.45 3.37 17.82
CA GLY A 239 8.54 2.30 18.83
C GLY A 239 7.20 1.62 19.15
N GLU A 240 6.12 2.02 18.48
CA GLU A 240 4.80 1.44 18.70
C GLU A 240 4.69 0.07 17.99
N THR A 241 4.32 -0.98 18.72
CA THR A 241 4.30 -2.37 18.22
C THR A 241 2.89 -2.84 17.80
N ARG A 242 2.22 -2.05 16.95
CA ARG A 242 0.89 -2.40 16.39
C ARG A 242 0.78 -1.97 14.93
N LEU A 243 -0.22 -2.48 14.19
CA LEU A 243 -0.44 -2.06 12.79
C LEU A 243 -1.46 -0.93 12.62
N SER A 244 -2.26 -0.62 13.65
CA SER A 244 -3.24 0.49 13.58
C SER A 244 -4.18 0.39 12.36
N ASP A 245 -4.68 -0.82 12.10
CA ASP A 245 -5.60 -1.11 11.00
C ASP A 245 -5.05 -0.74 9.60
N PHE A 246 -3.73 -0.85 9.42
CA PHE A 246 -3.05 -0.57 8.17
C PHE A 246 -2.64 -1.84 7.44
N LEU A 247 -3.19 -2.06 6.24
CA LEU A 247 -2.85 -3.16 5.31
C LEU A 247 -2.76 -4.53 6.00
N PHE A 248 -3.50 -4.80 7.08
CA PHE A 248 -3.24 -6.01 7.87
C PHE A 248 -3.59 -7.28 7.07
N TYR A 249 -4.63 -7.23 6.23
CA TYR A 249 -4.97 -8.33 5.32
C TYR A 249 -3.85 -8.60 4.33
N GLN A 250 -3.38 -7.57 3.63
CA GLN A 250 -2.25 -7.67 2.71
C GLN A 250 -0.97 -8.10 3.45
N ALA A 251 -0.80 -7.72 4.72
CA ALA A 251 0.35 -8.07 5.53
C ALA A 251 0.40 -9.57 5.91
N CYS A 252 -0.71 -10.31 5.82
CA CYS A 252 -0.74 -11.74 6.09
C CYS A 252 0.05 -12.56 5.05
N PHE A 253 0.32 -12.00 3.86
CA PHE A 253 0.94 -12.70 2.74
C PHE A 253 2.48 -12.62 2.78
N ASN A 254 3.06 -13.18 3.85
CA ASN A 254 4.51 -13.25 4.11
C ASN A 254 5.21 -11.87 4.16
N THR A 255 4.57 -10.90 4.81
CA THR A 255 5.17 -9.58 5.08
C THR A 255 6.07 -9.65 6.31
N LYS A 256 7.24 -9.00 6.24
CA LYS A 256 8.11 -8.78 7.40
C LYS A 256 7.85 -7.41 7.98
N ILE A 257 7.51 -7.37 9.27
CA ILE A 257 7.14 -6.14 9.98
C ILE A 257 8.33 -5.65 10.79
N TYR A 258 8.72 -4.40 10.59
CA TYR A 258 9.81 -3.73 11.29
C TYR A 258 9.25 -2.61 12.14
N PHE A 259 9.34 -2.75 13.46
CA PHE A 259 9.07 -1.67 14.42
C PHE A 259 10.38 -0.96 14.73
N ILE A 260 10.43 0.34 14.42
CA ILE A 260 11.62 1.18 14.58
C ILE A 260 11.32 2.20 15.69
N GLU A 261 12.18 2.28 16.70
CA GLU A 261 12.01 3.20 17.82
C GLU A 261 12.11 4.67 17.41
N THR A 262 12.94 4.97 16.41
CA THR A 262 13.12 6.31 15.86
C THR A 262 11.80 6.91 15.37
N LEU A 263 11.54 8.17 15.72
CA LEU A 263 10.36 8.92 15.26
C LEU A 263 10.45 9.22 13.77
N TRP A 264 9.31 9.23 13.06
CA TRP A 264 9.29 9.43 11.60
C TRP A 264 10.11 10.64 11.12
N PRO A 265 9.97 11.85 11.70
CA PRO A 265 10.75 13.00 11.24
C PRO A 265 12.27 12.90 11.47
N ALA A 266 12.73 11.98 12.32
CA ALA A 266 14.14 11.72 12.59
C ALA A 266 14.71 10.57 11.75
N ILE A 267 13.89 9.90 10.93
CA ILE A 267 14.35 8.83 10.04
C ILE A 267 15.27 9.39 8.97
N ASN A 268 16.41 8.72 8.77
CA ASN A 268 17.33 9.01 7.69
C ASN A 268 17.38 7.85 6.68
N ARG A 269 18.07 8.10 5.56
CA ARG A 269 18.22 7.13 4.45
C ARG A 269 18.90 5.83 4.90
N PHE A 270 19.83 5.89 5.85
CA PHE A 270 20.57 4.70 6.32
C PHE A 270 19.68 3.76 7.12
N THR A 271 18.74 4.28 7.92
CA THR A 271 17.76 3.45 8.62
C THR A 271 16.97 2.58 7.64
N ILE A 272 16.51 3.18 6.53
CA ILE A 272 15.75 2.46 5.50
C ILE A 272 16.63 1.46 4.75
N ILE A 273 17.86 1.84 4.40
CA ILE A 273 18.82 0.94 3.74
C ILE A 273 19.12 -0.26 4.65
N PHE A 274 19.32 -0.05 5.95
CA PHE A 274 19.57 -1.11 6.91
C PHE A 274 18.41 -2.11 6.97
N VAL A 275 17.17 -1.63 7.04
CA VAL A 275 15.98 -2.51 7.01
C VAL A 275 15.92 -3.33 5.72
N ILE A 276 16.18 -2.72 4.57
CA ILE A 276 16.17 -3.43 3.29
C ILE A 276 17.30 -4.47 3.25
N ILE A 277 18.51 -4.13 3.67
CA ILE A 277 19.64 -5.08 3.74
C ILE A 277 19.32 -6.23 4.69
N HIS A 278 18.78 -5.93 5.87
CA HIS A 278 18.36 -6.95 6.83
C HIS A 278 17.32 -7.89 6.20
N TYR A 279 16.33 -7.35 5.49
CA TYR A 279 15.36 -8.17 4.76
C TYR A 279 16.04 -9.10 3.74
N LEU A 280 16.96 -8.55 2.95
CA LEU A 280 17.65 -9.28 1.90
C LEU A 280 18.57 -10.38 2.43
N LEU A 281 19.16 -10.21 3.62
CA LEU A 281 20.06 -11.19 4.22
C LEU A 281 19.32 -12.34 4.91
N PHE A 282 18.13 -12.09 5.47
CA PHE A 282 17.49 -13.04 6.38
C PHE A 282 16.15 -13.60 5.90
N TYR A 283 15.50 -12.99 4.91
CA TYR A 283 14.13 -13.37 4.54
C TYR A 283 13.92 -13.60 3.05
N ASN A 284 15.00 -13.63 2.28
CA ASN A 284 14.95 -13.66 0.84
C ASN A 284 15.83 -14.76 0.24
#